data_AF-A0AAV2A3X4-F1
#
_entry.id   AF-A0AAV2A3X4-F1
#
_cell.length_a   1.000
_cell.length_b   1.000
_cell.length_c   1.000
_cell.angle_alpha   90.00
_cell.angle_beta   90.00
_cell.angle_gamma   90.00
#
_symmetry.space_group_name_H-M   'P 1'
#
loop_
_entity.id
_entity.type
_entity.pdbx_description
1 polymer ?
#
loop_
_entity_poly.entity_id
_entity_poly.type
_entity_poly.pdbx_seq_one_letter_code
_entity_poly.pdbx_strand_id
1 'polypeptide(L)' 'MDVESFEYLLAKIEPLIKRMDTNMRQCISAGERLALTLRYLATGETQTSLSFQFRIAQNTISGIIPAVCM' A
#
# COMPACT_ATOMS: atom_id res chain seq x y z
N MET A 1 -6.03 7.17 -13.02
CA MET A 1 -6.84 6.05 -12.51
C MET A 1 -8.16 6.61 -12.09
N ASP A 2 -9.23 6.14 -12.72
CA ASP A 2 -10.60 6.35 -12.29
C ASP A 2 -10.87 5.58 -10.98
N VAL A 3 -11.83 6.08 -10.20
CA VAL A 3 -12.14 5.54 -8.87
C VAL A 3 -12.65 4.10 -8.96
N GLU A 4 -13.47 3.80 -9.97
CA GLU A 4 -14.06 2.47 -10.18
C GLU A 4 -13.00 1.39 -10.43
N SER A 5 -11.99 1.69 -11.26
CA SER A 5 -10.86 0.77 -11.48
C SER A 5 -10.04 0.54 -10.21
N PHE A 6 -9.93 1.55 -9.34
CA PHE A 6 -9.22 1.41 -8.07
C PHE A 6 -9.98 0.50 -7.12
N GLU A 7 -11.27 0.73 -6.96
CA GLU A 7 -12.12 -0.10 -6.10
C GLU A 7 -12.19 -1.54 -6.61
N TYR A 8 -12.27 -1.74 -7.92
CA TYR A 8 -12.24 -3.08 -8.53
C TYR A 8 -10.94 -3.83 -8.21
N LEU A 9 -9.79 -3.17 -8.37
CA LEU A 9 -8.49 -3.77 -8.02
C LEU A 9 -8.35 -3.99 -6.52
N LEU A 10 -8.82 -3.04 -5.72
CA LEU A 10 -8.81 -3.14 -4.27
C LEU A 10 -9.63 -4.34 -3.80
N ALA A 11 -10.86 -4.52 -4.30
CA ALA A 11 -11.70 -5.66 -3.94
C ALA A 11 -11.04 -7.01 -4.25
N LYS A 12 -10.25 -7.08 -5.33
CA LYS A 12 -9.56 -8.31 -5.73
C LYS A 12 -8.32 -8.61 -4.89
N ILE A 13 -7.58 -7.57 -4.51
CA ILE A 13 -6.29 -7.70 -3.81
C ILE A 13 -6.47 -7.63 -2.28
N GLU A 14 -7.52 -6.99 -1.78
CA GLU A 14 -7.85 -6.88 -0.35
C GLU A 14 -7.66 -8.20 0.40
N PRO A 15 -8.22 -9.36 -0.01
CA PRO A 15 -8.04 -10.61 0.73
C PRO A 15 -6.58 -11.06 0.86
N LEU A 16 -5.68 -10.63 -0.03
CA LEU A 16 -4.25 -10.98 -0.02
C LEU A 16 -3.43 -10.02 0.84
N ILE A 17 -3.80 -8.73 0.87
CA ILE A 17 -3.01 -7.67 1.51
C ILE A 17 -3.60 -7.17 2.83
N LYS A 18 -4.81 -7.63 3.18
CA LYS A 18 -5.48 -7.27 4.43
C LYS A 18 -4.66 -7.76 5.60
N ARG A 19 -4.44 -6.85 6.55
CA ARG A 19 -3.82 -7.17 7.82
C ARG A 19 -4.73 -6.76 8.95
N MET A 20 -4.53 -7.43 10.08
CA MET A 20 -5.35 -7.26 11.27
C MET A 20 -4.85 -6.08 12.09
N ASP A 21 -5.79 -5.32 12.64
CA ASP A 21 -5.48 -4.34 13.67
C ASP A 21 -4.93 -5.03 14.91
N THR A 22 -3.94 -4.42 15.52
CA THR A 22 -3.38 -4.90 16.79
C THR A 22 -3.80 -3.96 17.91
N ASN A 23 -3.85 -4.46 19.14
CA ASN A 23 -4.22 -3.64 20.31
C ASN A 23 -3.28 -2.44 20.55
N MET A 24 -2.09 -2.45 19.94
CA MET A 24 -1.09 -1.37 20.05
C MET A 24 -1.12 -0.39 18.87
N ARG A 25 -1.57 -0.83 17.68
CA ARG A 25 -1.53 -0.02 16.46
C ARG A 25 -2.55 -0.50 15.43
N GLN A 26 -3.28 0.45 14.84
CA GLN A 26 -4.10 0.21 13.67
C GLN A 26 -3.23 -0.14 12.46
N CYS A 27 -3.67 -1.13 11.70
CA CYS A 27 -2.97 -1.53 10.50
C CYS A 27 -3.16 -0.49 9.39
N ILE A 28 -2.18 -0.42 8.50
CA ILE A 28 -2.30 0.36 7.26
C ILE A 28 -3.37 -0.33 6.41
N SER A 29 -4.38 0.43 5.99
CA SER A 29 -5.50 -0.12 5.23
C SER A 29 -5.04 -0.77 3.92
N ALA A 30 -5.80 -1.73 3.42
CA ALA A 30 -5.54 -2.34 2.11
C ALA A 30 -5.52 -1.28 0.99
N GLY A 31 -6.39 -0.27 1.08
CA GLY A 31 -6.44 0.86 0.15
C GLY A 31 -5.16 1.69 0.15
N GLU A 32 -4.66 2.09 1.33
CA GLU A 32 -3.40 2.83 1.43
C GLU A 32 -2.21 2.02 0.92
N ARG A 33 -2.16 0.73 1.22
CA ARG A 33 -1.13 -0.18 0.72
C ARG A 33 -1.16 -0.26 -0.81
N LEU A 34 -2.33 -0.42 -1.40
CA LEU A 34 -2.50 -0.46 -2.85
C LEU A 34 -2.11 0.88 -3.49
N ALA A 35 -2.58 2.00 -2.93
CA ALA A 35 -2.26 3.34 -3.44
C ALA A 35 -0.76 3.63 -3.38
N LEU A 36 -0.07 3.22 -2.31
CA LEU A 36 1.37 3.37 -2.16
C LEU A 36 2.12 2.56 -3.23
N THR A 37 1.73 1.29 -3.44
CA THR A 37 2.37 0.44 -4.44
C THR A 37 2.10 0.95 -5.86
N LEU A 38 0.88 1.38 -6.17
CA LEU A 38 0.55 1.97 -7.47
C LEU A 38 1.35 3.26 -7.72
N ARG A 39 1.53 4.11 -6.71
CA ARG A 39 2.40 5.28 -6.81
C ARG A 39 3.83 4.87 -7.12
N TYR A 40 4.39 3.91 -6.37
CA TYR A 40 5.72 3.38 -6.60
C TYR A 40 5.91 2.84 -8.03
N LEU A 41 4.95 2.06 -8.53
CA LEU A 41 4.99 1.49 -9.88
C LEU A 41 4.83 2.56 -10.98
N ALA A 42 4.02 3.59 -10.75
CA ALA A 42 3.75 4.63 -11.73
C ALA A 42 4.88 5.68 -11.82
N THR A 43 5.51 6.02 -10.70
CA THR A 43 6.54 7.08 -10.65
C THR A 43 7.97 6.55 -10.59
N GLY A 44 8.18 5.30 -10.14
CA GLY A 44 9.51 4.74 -9.91
C GLY A 44 10.28 5.44 -8.78
N GLU A 45 9.59 6.18 -7.91
CA GLU A 45 10.21 6.94 -6.82
C GLU A 45 10.89 6.03 -5.79
N THR A 46 11.87 6.58 -5.08
CA THR A 46 12.54 5.87 -4.00
C THR A 46 11.60 5.65 -2.81
N GLN A 47 11.81 4.56 -2.07
CA GLN A 47 11.06 4.27 -0.84
C GLN A 47 11.20 5.39 0.20
N THR A 48 12.33 6.11 0.19
CA THR A 48 12.54 7.32 0.99
C THR A 48 11.52 8.41 0.68
N SER A 49 11.31 8.72 -0.60
CA SER A 49 10.37 9.76 -1.02
C SER A 49 8.93 9.38 -0.66
N LEU A 50 8.56 8.11 -0.89
CA LEU A 50 7.26 7.55 -0.50
C LEU A 50 7.05 7.56 1.02
N SER A 51 8.12 7.34 1.79
CA SER A 51 8.06 7.37 3.25
C SER A 51 7.61 8.74 3.77
N PHE A 52 8.10 9.83 3.16
CA PHE A 52 7.67 11.17 3.48
C PHE A 52 6.24 11.49 3.01
N GLN A 53 5.88 11.07 1.79
CA GLN A 53 4.55 11.32 1.22
C GLN A 53 3.43 10.62 2.00
N PHE A 54 3.60 9.33 2.28
CA PHE A 54 2.59 8.50 2.94
C PHE A 54 2.75 8.45 4.46
N ARG A 55 3.81 9.06 5.01
CA ARG A 55 4.16 9.03 6.45
C ARG A 55 4.29 7.60 7.00
N ILE A 56 4.77 6.68 6.15
CA ILE A 56 5.01 5.29 6.50
C ILE A 56 6.52 5.07 6.53
N ALA A 57 7.05 4.43 7.56
CA ALA A 57 8.48 4.16 7.65
C ALA A 57 8.97 3.27 6.49
N GLN A 58 10.18 3.53 5.98
CA GLN A 58 10.75 2.83 4.82
C GLN A 58 10.79 1.30 5.01
N ASN A 59 11.12 0.83 6.21
CA ASN A 59 11.11 -0.60 6.54
C ASN A 59 9.74 -1.26 6.29
N THR A 60 8.67 -0.53 6.54
CA THR A 60 7.29 -0.99 6.35
C THR A 60 6.93 -0.96 4.87
N ILE A 61 7.35 0.07 4.14
CA ILE A 61 7.18 0.18 2.68
C ILE A 61 7.88 -0.97 1.95
N SER A 62 9.10 -1.29 2.35
CA SER A 62 9.88 -2.40 1.80
C SER A 62 9.16 -3.75 1.93
N GLY A 63 8.34 -3.93 2.97
CA GLY A 63 7.49 -5.11 3.12
C GLY A 63 6.13 -5.02 2.40
N ILE A 64 5.59 -3.81 2.17
CA ILE A 64 4.30 -3.60 1.51
C ILE A 64 4.40 -3.84 0.00
N ILE A 65 5.40 -3.25 -0.66
CA ILE A 65 5.56 -3.33 -2.13
C ILE A 65 5.56 -4.79 -2.62
N PRO A 66 6.42 -5.69 -2.11
CA PRO A 66 6.39 -7.09 -2.54
C PRO A 66 5.10 -7.80 -2.13
N ALA A 67 4.49 -7.48 -0.98
CA ALA A 67 3.25 -8.11 -0.56
C ALA A 67 2.04 -7.76 -1.45
N VAL A 68 2.09 -6.65 -2.19
CA VAL A 68 1.02 -6.24 -3.12
C VAL A 68 1.30 -6.72 -4.55
N CYS A 69 2.57 -6.83 -4.95
CA CYS A 69 2.98 -7.23 -6.31
C CYS A 69 3.26 -8.73 -6.51
N MET A 70 3.34 -9.52 -5.44
CA MET A 70 3.69 -10.96 -5.46
C MET A 70 2.45 -11.81 -5.19
#